data_AF-A0A8J2BJH0-F1
#
_entry.id   AF-A0A8J2BJH0-F1
#
_cell.length_a   1.000
_cell.length_b   1.000
_cell.length_c   1.000
_cell.angle_alpha   90.00
_cell.angle_beta   90.00
_cell.angle_gamma   90.00
#
_symmetry.space_group_name_H-M   'P 1'
#
loop_
_entity.id
_entity.type
_entity.pdbx_description
1 polymer ?
#
loop_
_entity_poly.entity_id
_entity_poly.type
_entity_poly.pdbx_seq_one_letter_code
_entity_poly.pdbx_strand_id
1 'polypeptide(L)'
;MEDDRSLTDHVVGNRSTSSSSAPSAEKGEMEDDRSLTDHVSQDGGAMETVRSLTKSLELAPMLDVTTREFRYFLRLLTRRMTNWTEMVVDKTILHASDLDQHLGYCEAENPLVLQIGGNDPESCARASEIAWRQYGYKEVNLNVGCPSDRVSGKGEFGAVLMLKKDIVFNVVSAIRERCGGFAGANLDQESTSGASPSS
;
A
#
# COMPACT_ATOMS: atom_id res chain seq x y z
N MET A 1 -8.53 10.30 62.89
CA MET A 1 -7.24 10.08 63.59
C MET A 1 -6.34 9.40 62.58
N GLU A 2 -5.45 10.03 61.83
CA GLU A 2 -4.94 11.40 61.65
C GLU A 2 -4.53 11.44 60.16
N ASP A 3 -5.02 12.35 59.32
CA ASP A 3 -4.41 13.66 58.99
C ASP A 3 -2.88 13.64 58.89
N ASP A 4 -2.34 13.75 57.67
CA ASP A 4 -1.17 14.61 57.47
C ASP A 4 -1.27 15.38 56.14
N ARG A 5 -0.96 16.66 56.24
CA ARG A 5 -1.20 17.73 55.27
C ARG A 5 0.10 18.07 54.56
N SER A 6 -0.07 18.62 53.36
CA SER A 6 0.69 19.73 52.78
C SER A 6 2.22 19.63 52.68
N LEU A 7 2.70 19.69 51.44
CA LEU A 7 3.75 20.66 51.07
C LEU A 7 3.72 20.88 49.54
N THR A 8 2.97 21.91 49.16
CA THR A 8 3.30 22.73 47.99
C THR A 8 4.57 23.49 48.31
N ASP A 9 5.56 23.50 47.40
CA ASP A 9 6.44 24.66 47.32
C ASP A 9 6.90 24.92 45.88
N HIS A 10 6.65 26.17 45.49
CA HIS A 10 7.09 26.79 44.26
C HIS A 10 8.59 27.01 44.30
N VAL A 11 9.31 26.57 43.26
CA VAL A 11 10.60 27.19 42.91
C VAL A 11 10.54 27.62 41.46
N VAL A 12 10.23 28.91 41.29
CA VAL A 12 10.42 29.69 40.08
C VAL A 12 11.92 29.88 39.90
N GLY A 13 12.53 29.07 39.03
CA GLY A 13 13.93 29.20 38.62
C GLY A 13 14.04 29.99 37.32
N ASN A 14 14.25 31.29 37.43
CA ASN A 14 14.56 32.21 36.35
C ASN A 14 15.89 31.80 35.67
N ARG A 15 15.86 31.39 34.39
CA ARG A 15 17.07 31.33 33.55
C ARG A 15 16.93 32.27 32.38
N SER A 16 17.70 33.34 32.52
CA SER A 16 18.06 34.37 31.56
C SER A 16 18.35 33.82 30.16
N THR A 17 17.76 34.50 29.20
CA THR A 17 17.98 34.42 27.77
C THR A 17 19.45 34.66 27.41
N SER A 18 20.09 33.69 26.78
CA SER A 18 21.26 33.90 25.93
C SER A 18 20.90 33.46 24.52
N SER A 19 20.69 34.44 23.65
CA SER A 19 20.54 34.28 22.21
C SER A 19 21.83 33.73 21.63
N SER A 20 21.87 32.44 21.32
CA SER A 20 22.84 31.87 20.38
C SER A 20 22.15 31.64 19.04
N SER A 21 22.53 32.46 18.07
CA SER A 21 22.16 32.32 16.67
C SER A 21 22.55 30.93 16.16
N ALA A 22 21.55 30.16 15.72
CA ALA A 22 21.78 28.92 14.99
C ALA A 22 22.53 29.24 13.67
N PRO A 23 23.59 28.49 13.32
CA PRO A 23 24.26 28.66 12.05
C PRO A 23 23.32 28.21 10.93
N SER A 24 23.16 29.09 9.94
CA SER A 24 22.42 28.88 8.71
C SER A 24 22.85 27.58 8.05
N ALA A 25 21.90 26.65 7.86
CA ALA A 25 22.14 25.46 7.06
C ALA A 25 22.44 25.90 5.62
N GLU A 26 23.68 25.68 5.17
CA GLU A 26 24.04 25.82 3.77
C GLU A 26 23.16 24.87 2.95
N LYS A 27 22.46 25.43 1.95
CA LYS A 27 21.78 24.67 0.93
C LYS A 27 22.85 23.95 0.10
N GLY A 28 23.12 22.69 0.43
CA GLY A 28 23.74 21.79 -0.53
C GLY A 28 22.73 21.55 -1.65
N GLU A 29 22.90 22.26 -2.76
CA GLU A 29 22.25 21.91 -4.02
C GLU A 29 22.78 20.53 -4.41
N MET A 30 21.94 19.52 -4.28
CA MET A 30 22.25 18.18 -4.78
C MET A 30 22.13 18.27 -6.30
N GLU A 31 23.27 18.30 -6.97
CA GLU A 31 23.34 18.37 -8.44
C GLU A 31 22.50 17.23 -9.04
N ASP A 32 21.54 17.63 -9.87
CA ASP A 32 20.67 16.75 -10.65
C ASP A 32 21.51 16.17 -11.78
N ASP A 33 22.22 15.06 -11.52
CA ASP A 33 23.02 14.35 -12.51
C ASP A 33 22.09 13.63 -13.50
N ARG A 34 21.47 14.42 -14.39
CA ARG A 34 20.69 13.94 -15.54
C ARG A 34 21.54 13.79 -16.80
N SER A 35 22.87 13.79 -16.73
CA SER A 35 23.71 13.85 -17.94
C SER A 35 24.07 12.48 -18.54
N LEU A 36 23.27 11.44 -18.33
CA LEU A 36 23.58 10.10 -18.85
C LEU A 36 22.51 9.57 -19.82
N THR A 37 22.05 10.42 -20.74
CA THR A 37 21.42 9.97 -22.00
C THR A 37 21.63 10.98 -23.12
N ASP A 38 22.85 11.11 -23.62
CA ASP A 38 23.09 11.79 -24.90
C ASP A 38 24.11 10.98 -25.71
N HIS A 39 23.62 9.97 -26.44
CA HIS A 39 24.22 9.47 -27.69
C HIS A 39 23.19 8.55 -28.39
N VAL A 40 22.26 9.16 -29.14
CA VAL A 40 21.41 8.45 -30.09
C VAL A 40 22.13 8.41 -31.43
N SER A 41 22.79 7.29 -31.72
CA SER A 41 23.19 6.94 -33.09
C SER A 41 21.95 6.43 -33.84
N GLN A 42 21.67 7.05 -34.98
CA GLN A 42 20.61 6.64 -35.90
C GLN A 42 21.00 5.32 -36.55
N ASP A 43 20.42 4.21 -36.11
CA ASP A 43 20.13 3.09 -36.99
C ASP A 43 18.84 2.40 -36.54
N GLY A 44 17.85 2.39 -37.43
CA GLY A 44 16.50 1.90 -37.16
C GLY A 44 16.44 0.38 -37.25
N GLY A 45 15.91 -0.27 -36.20
CA GLY A 45 15.59 -1.70 -36.31
C GLY A 45 15.37 -2.49 -35.01
N ALA A 46 15.70 -1.96 -33.83
CA ALA A 46 15.61 -2.74 -32.59
C ALA A 46 15.15 -1.92 -31.36
N MET A 47 14.18 -1.03 -31.54
CA MET A 47 13.57 -0.29 -30.43
C MET A 47 12.44 -1.10 -29.77
N GLU A 48 12.67 -2.39 -29.54
CA GLU A 48 11.81 -3.22 -28.71
C GLU A 48 12.22 -3.00 -27.24
N THR A 49 11.58 -1.99 -26.65
CA THR A 49 11.29 -1.83 -25.21
C THR A 49 12.35 -2.40 -24.26
N VAL A 50 13.51 -1.75 -24.15
CA VAL A 50 14.31 -1.85 -22.93
C VAL A 50 13.54 -1.09 -21.84
N ARG A 51 12.64 -1.78 -21.14
CA ARG A 51 12.08 -1.30 -19.87
C ARG A 51 13.27 -0.94 -18.98
N SER A 52 13.32 0.30 -18.51
CA SER A 52 14.27 0.80 -17.51
C SER A 52 14.56 -0.28 -16.45
N LEU A 53 15.83 -0.67 -16.31
CA LEU A 53 16.32 -1.70 -15.37
C LEU A 53 16.32 -1.20 -13.90
N THR A 54 15.54 -0.18 -13.57
CA THR A 54 15.37 0.30 -12.20
C THR A 54 14.53 -0.70 -11.42
N LYS A 55 15.17 -1.52 -10.57
CA LYS A 55 14.47 -2.40 -9.62
C LYS A 55 13.70 -1.56 -8.61
N SER A 56 12.40 -1.85 -8.44
CA SER A 56 11.61 -1.26 -7.35
C SER A 56 12.03 -1.85 -6.00
N LEU A 57 11.95 -1.04 -4.96
CA LEU A 57 12.09 -1.47 -3.57
C LEU A 57 10.74 -1.30 -2.88
N GLU A 58 10.26 -2.36 -2.26
CA GLU A 58 8.93 -2.39 -1.64
C GLU A 58 9.02 -3.00 -0.25
N LEU A 59 8.31 -2.40 0.70
CA LEU A 59 8.12 -2.96 2.03
C LEU A 59 7.09 -4.09 1.95
N ALA A 60 7.39 -5.25 2.51
CA ALA A 60 6.38 -6.32 2.57
C ALA A 60 5.26 -5.99 3.57
N PRO A 61 4.00 -6.37 3.30
CA PRO A 61 2.92 -6.27 4.26
C PRO A 61 3.13 -7.26 5.41
N MET A 62 3.17 -6.77 6.66
CA MET A 62 3.45 -7.57 7.85
C MET A 62 2.51 -7.18 8.99
N LEU A 63 1.62 -8.08 9.37
CA LEU A 63 0.69 -7.89 10.50
C LEU A 63 1.46 -7.57 11.80
N ASP A 64 0.95 -6.60 12.56
CA ASP A 64 1.52 -6.02 13.79
C ASP A 64 2.91 -5.37 13.61
N VAL A 65 3.37 -5.19 12.37
CA VAL A 65 4.68 -4.59 12.06
C VAL A 65 4.54 -3.39 11.14
N THR A 66 3.90 -3.54 9.97
CA THR A 66 3.72 -2.44 9.01
C THR A 66 2.57 -1.52 9.38
N THR A 67 2.49 -1.10 10.65
CA THR A 67 1.52 -0.12 11.13
C THR A 67 1.76 1.25 10.49
N ARG A 68 0.80 2.16 10.62
CA ARG A 68 0.92 3.55 10.14
C ARG A 68 2.17 4.24 10.67
N GLU A 69 2.46 4.05 11.95
CA GLU A 69 3.58 4.66 12.66
C GLU A 69 4.92 4.11 12.13
N PHE A 70 4.99 2.80 11.87
CA PHE A 70 6.18 2.18 11.29
C PHE A 70 6.44 2.66 9.86
N ARG A 71 5.39 2.73 9.02
CA ARG A 71 5.50 3.23 7.65
C ARG A 71 5.91 4.70 7.60
N TYR A 72 5.39 5.52 8.51
CA TYR A 72 5.82 6.92 8.66
C TYR A 72 7.29 7.02 9.08
N PHE A 73 7.72 6.21 10.05
CA PHE A 73 9.13 6.14 10.45
C PHE A 73 10.04 5.78 9.27
N LEU A 74 9.69 4.79 8.46
CA LEU A 74 10.46 4.44 7.26
C LEU A 74 10.51 5.58 6.23
N ARG A 75 9.47 6.43 6.17
CA ARG A 75 9.47 7.60 5.29
C ARG A 75 10.49 8.67 5.72
N LEU A 76 10.87 8.71 7.00
CA LEU A 76 11.98 9.54 7.48
C LEU A 76 13.34 9.06 6.96
N LEU A 77 13.46 7.77 6.62
CA LEU A 77 14.68 7.15 6.11
C LEU A 77 14.76 7.20 4.57
N THR A 78 13.63 6.98 3.88
CA THR A 78 13.60 6.96 2.41
C THR A 78 12.24 7.33 1.83
N ARG A 79 12.25 8.08 0.72
CA ARG A 79 11.07 8.41 -0.10
C ARG A 79 10.93 7.54 -1.36
N ARG A 80 11.91 6.67 -1.62
CA ARG A 80 11.99 5.88 -2.88
C ARG A 80 11.29 4.52 -2.81
N MET A 81 10.91 4.07 -1.62
CA MET A 81 10.30 2.77 -1.40
C MET A 81 8.77 2.86 -1.39
N THR A 82 8.11 1.87 -2.00
CA THR A 82 6.66 1.66 -1.87
C THR A 82 6.34 1.01 -0.54
N ASN A 83 5.45 1.64 0.22
CA ASN A 83 4.94 1.11 1.47
C ASN A 83 3.77 0.17 1.21
N TRP A 84 3.59 -0.79 2.10
CA TRP A 84 2.43 -1.68 2.11
C TRP A 84 1.79 -1.65 3.49
N THR A 85 0.46 -1.68 3.52
CA THR A 85 -0.29 -1.79 4.78
C THR A 85 -0.12 -3.17 5.41
N GLU A 86 -0.57 -3.31 6.65
CA GLU A 86 -0.98 -4.62 7.12
C GLU A 86 -2.13 -5.17 6.26
N MET A 87 -2.31 -6.49 6.25
CA MET A 87 -3.44 -7.10 5.56
C MET A 87 -4.74 -6.79 6.31
N VAL A 88 -5.69 -6.16 5.62
CA VAL A 88 -7.04 -5.90 6.15
C VAL A 88 -8.04 -6.84 5.50
N VAL A 89 -8.90 -7.50 6.28
CA VAL A 89 -9.92 -8.38 5.74
C VAL A 89 -11.05 -7.56 5.11
N ASP A 90 -11.53 -7.96 3.93
CA ASP A 90 -12.63 -7.30 3.20
C ASP A 90 -13.85 -7.02 4.10
N LYS A 91 -14.29 -8.02 4.87
CA LYS A 91 -15.41 -7.91 5.81
C LYS A 91 -15.14 -6.91 6.94
N THR A 92 -13.90 -6.71 7.34
CA THR A 92 -13.54 -5.66 8.30
C THR A 92 -13.81 -4.28 7.69
N ILE A 93 -13.40 -4.07 6.44
CA ILE A 93 -13.65 -2.80 5.71
C ILE A 93 -15.15 -2.56 5.50
N LEU A 94 -15.96 -3.62 5.36
CA LEU A 94 -17.39 -3.48 5.14
C LEU A 94 -18.21 -3.24 6.41
N HIS A 95 -17.70 -3.65 7.58
CA HIS A 95 -18.53 -3.79 8.78
C HIS A 95 -17.93 -3.19 10.07
N ALA A 96 -16.66 -2.82 10.10
CA ALA A 96 -16.08 -2.19 11.29
C ALA A 96 -16.78 -0.87 11.59
N SER A 97 -17.01 -0.60 12.88
CA SER A 97 -17.58 0.68 13.33
C SER A 97 -16.57 1.82 13.23
N ASP A 98 -15.27 1.50 13.31
CA ASP A 98 -14.16 2.43 13.15
C ASP A 98 -13.28 1.96 11.97
N LEU A 99 -13.51 2.56 10.80
CA LEU A 99 -12.73 2.27 9.60
C LEU A 99 -11.38 2.99 9.58
N ASP A 100 -11.26 4.13 10.27
CA ASP A 100 -10.03 4.92 10.31
C ASP A 100 -8.91 4.14 10.99
N GLN A 101 -9.24 3.28 11.96
CA GLN A 101 -8.30 2.35 12.58
C GLN A 101 -7.64 1.40 11.55
N HIS A 102 -8.37 1.03 10.49
CA HIS A 102 -7.91 0.02 9.53
C HIS A 102 -7.40 0.62 8.21
N LEU A 103 -7.98 1.72 7.76
CA LEU A 103 -7.70 2.32 6.46
C LEU A 103 -7.01 3.68 6.54
N GLY A 104 -7.03 4.34 7.70
CA GLY A 104 -6.43 5.66 7.88
C GLY A 104 -4.92 5.64 7.63
N TYR A 105 -4.45 6.57 6.81
CA TYR A 105 -3.03 6.84 6.57
C TYR A 105 -2.81 8.34 6.37
N CYS A 106 -1.56 8.78 6.44
CA CYS A 106 -1.16 10.15 6.13
C CYS A 106 -0.47 10.22 4.76
N GLU A 107 -0.64 11.34 4.06
CA GLU A 107 -0.10 11.54 2.70
C GLU A 107 1.42 11.30 2.57
N ALA A 108 2.19 11.51 3.65
CA ALA A 108 3.61 11.22 3.66
C ALA A 108 3.93 9.73 3.39
N GLU A 109 3.01 8.82 3.69
CA GLU A 109 3.23 7.38 3.49
C GLU A 109 3.27 6.98 2.01
N ASN A 110 2.74 7.81 1.11
CA ASN A 110 2.73 7.53 -0.32
C ASN A 110 4.15 7.40 -0.91
N PRO A 111 4.38 6.52 -1.91
CA PRO A 111 3.41 5.57 -2.46
C PRO A 111 3.08 4.42 -1.49
N LEU A 112 1.79 4.09 -1.36
CA LEU A 112 1.23 3.12 -0.42
C LEU A 112 0.23 2.17 -1.10
N VAL A 113 0.39 0.87 -0.85
CA VAL A 113 -0.50 -0.19 -1.32
C VAL A 113 -1.33 -0.74 -0.15
N LEU A 114 -2.65 -0.78 -0.30
CA LEU A 114 -3.53 -1.50 0.62
C LEU A 114 -3.51 -2.99 0.27
N GLN A 115 -3.15 -3.85 1.22
CA GLN A 115 -3.36 -5.29 1.06
C GLN A 115 -4.70 -5.71 1.68
N ILE A 116 -5.56 -6.33 0.87
CA ILE A 116 -6.83 -6.91 1.31
C ILE A 116 -6.77 -8.44 1.36
N GLY A 117 -7.47 -9.04 2.31
CA GLY A 117 -7.74 -10.48 2.38
C GLY A 117 -9.23 -10.76 2.20
N GLY A 118 -9.58 -11.65 1.27
CA GLY A 118 -10.97 -12.04 1.00
C GLY A 118 -11.05 -13.00 -0.18
N ASN A 119 -12.21 -13.61 -0.38
CA ASN A 119 -12.45 -14.59 -1.45
C ASN A 119 -13.79 -14.38 -2.18
N ASP A 120 -14.63 -13.47 -1.72
CA ASP A 120 -15.90 -13.15 -2.34
C ASP A 120 -15.72 -11.93 -3.27
N PRO A 121 -16.00 -12.06 -4.58
CA PRO A 121 -15.76 -10.99 -5.54
C PRO A 121 -16.47 -9.67 -5.19
N GLU A 122 -17.73 -9.73 -4.77
CA GLU A 122 -18.51 -8.54 -4.46
C GLU A 122 -18.01 -7.85 -3.19
N SER A 123 -17.71 -8.62 -2.13
CA SER A 123 -17.18 -8.10 -0.87
C SER A 123 -15.83 -7.41 -1.08
N CYS A 124 -14.88 -8.06 -1.78
CA CYS A 124 -13.58 -7.50 -2.09
C CYS A 124 -13.68 -6.25 -2.97
N ALA A 125 -14.55 -6.27 -3.99
CA ALA A 125 -14.75 -5.13 -4.86
C ALA A 125 -15.30 -3.92 -4.08
N ARG A 126 -16.32 -4.12 -3.25
CA ARG A 126 -16.89 -3.05 -2.40
C ARG A 126 -15.89 -2.51 -1.39
N ALA A 127 -15.11 -3.39 -0.76
CA ALA A 127 -14.07 -2.98 0.17
C ALA A 127 -12.99 -2.11 -0.53
N SER A 128 -12.59 -2.51 -1.74
CA SER A 128 -11.64 -1.76 -2.57
C SER A 128 -12.21 -0.40 -3.01
N GLU A 129 -13.49 -0.35 -3.35
CA GLU A 129 -14.18 0.90 -3.70
C GLU A 129 -14.22 1.88 -2.51
N ILE A 130 -14.48 1.40 -1.30
CA ILE A 130 -14.43 2.20 -0.07
C ILE A 130 -13.02 2.77 0.14
N ALA A 131 -12.00 1.90 0.05
CA ALA A 131 -10.61 2.31 0.20
C ALA A 131 -10.21 3.37 -0.83
N TRP A 132 -10.61 3.20 -2.09
CA TRP A 132 -10.33 4.17 -3.14
C TRP A 132 -11.08 5.49 -2.96
N ARG A 133 -12.41 5.44 -2.79
CA ARG A 133 -13.26 6.65 -2.81
C ARG A 133 -13.20 7.46 -1.52
N GLN A 134 -13.04 6.81 -0.37
CA GLN A 134 -13.11 7.48 0.93
C GLN A 134 -11.72 7.79 1.48
N TYR A 135 -10.74 6.91 1.25
CA TYR A 135 -9.38 7.05 1.78
C TYR A 135 -8.34 7.42 0.72
N GLY A 136 -8.69 7.36 -0.57
CA GLY A 136 -7.79 7.77 -1.65
C GLY A 136 -6.69 6.77 -1.97
N TYR A 137 -6.81 5.49 -1.57
CA TYR A 137 -5.85 4.46 -1.97
C TYR A 137 -5.80 4.35 -3.50
N LYS A 138 -4.57 4.35 -4.04
CA LYS A 138 -4.29 4.27 -5.48
C LYS A 138 -3.94 2.87 -5.95
N GLU A 139 -3.70 1.94 -5.03
CA GLU A 139 -3.36 0.57 -5.34
C GLU A 139 -3.92 -0.36 -4.26
N VAL A 140 -4.53 -1.46 -4.71
CA VAL A 140 -5.05 -2.53 -3.85
C VAL A 140 -4.43 -3.85 -4.31
N ASN A 141 -3.90 -4.60 -3.36
CA ASN A 141 -3.36 -5.93 -3.56
C ASN A 141 -4.25 -6.99 -2.88
N LEU A 142 -4.51 -8.09 -3.57
CA LEU A 142 -5.17 -9.26 -3.00
C LEU A 142 -4.14 -10.22 -2.38
N ASN A 143 -4.27 -10.52 -1.09
CA ASN A 143 -3.45 -11.52 -0.43
C ASN A 143 -3.81 -12.94 -0.89
N VAL A 144 -2.88 -13.57 -1.62
CA VAL A 144 -2.97 -14.96 -2.06
C VAL A 144 -1.83 -15.83 -1.49
N GLY A 145 -1.10 -15.34 -0.48
CA GLY A 145 0.17 -15.93 -0.04
C GLY A 145 0.25 -16.33 1.43
N CYS A 146 -0.64 -15.85 2.30
CA CYS A 146 -0.56 -16.14 3.74
C CYS A 146 -0.94 -17.61 4.04
N PRO A 147 -0.07 -18.42 4.65
CA PRO A 147 -0.37 -19.83 4.95
C PRO A 147 -1.11 -20.05 6.28
N SER A 148 -1.41 -18.98 7.05
CA SER A 148 -1.94 -19.10 8.41
C SER A 148 -3.32 -19.77 8.48
N ASP A 149 -3.53 -20.62 9.48
CA ASP A 149 -4.84 -21.26 9.74
C ASP A 149 -5.96 -20.25 10.01
N ARG A 150 -5.61 -19.08 10.55
CA ARG A 150 -6.57 -17.99 10.83
C ARG A 150 -7.24 -17.49 9.55
N VAL A 151 -6.53 -17.52 8.43
CA VAL A 151 -7.05 -17.10 7.11
C VAL A 151 -7.55 -18.29 6.30
N SER A 152 -6.87 -19.43 6.35
CA SER A 152 -7.21 -20.62 5.56
C SER A 152 -8.46 -21.34 6.07
N GLY A 153 -8.74 -21.34 7.37
CA GLY A 153 -9.85 -22.09 7.97
C GLY A 153 -11.19 -21.36 7.99
N LYS A 154 -11.23 -20.13 8.55
CA LYS A 154 -12.49 -19.37 8.70
C LYS A 154 -12.74 -18.33 7.60
N GLY A 155 -11.68 -17.93 6.89
CA GLY A 155 -11.74 -16.92 5.84
C GLY A 155 -11.70 -17.49 4.43
N GLU A 156 -11.11 -18.68 4.25
CA GLU A 156 -10.81 -19.29 2.95
C GLU A 156 -10.10 -18.33 1.96
N PHE A 157 -9.19 -17.50 2.47
CA PHE A 157 -8.32 -16.62 1.69
C PHE A 157 -6.84 -16.79 2.09
N GLY A 158 -5.91 -16.17 1.35
CA GLY A 158 -4.47 -16.39 1.52
C GLY A 158 -3.96 -17.51 0.62
N ALA A 159 -2.96 -18.28 1.08
CA ALA A 159 -2.28 -19.30 0.27
C ALA A 159 -3.22 -20.36 -0.33
N VAL A 160 -4.34 -20.65 0.34
CA VAL A 160 -5.37 -21.57 -0.18
C VAL A 160 -5.95 -21.12 -1.53
N LEU A 161 -5.94 -19.82 -1.84
CA LEU A 161 -6.40 -19.28 -3.11
C LEU A 161 -5.49 -19.64 -4.29
N MET A 162 -4.22 -20.01 -4.04
CA MET A 162 -3.33 -20.50 -5.10
C MET A 162 -3.84 -21.80 -5.74
N LEU A 163 -4.68 -22.57 -5.04
CA LEU A 163 -5.36 -23.76 -5.57
C LEU A 163 -6.71 -23.42 -6.24
N LYS A 164 -7.20 -22.18 -6.09
CA LYS A 164 -8.53 -21.73 -6.50
C LYS A 164 -8.42 -20.58 -7.51
N LYS A 165 -7.73 -20.81 -8.63
CA LYS A 165 -7.43 -19.77 -9.65
C LYS A 165 -8.67 -19.01 -10.14
N ASP A 166 -9.80 -19.68 -10.27
CA ASP A 166 -11.04 -19.08 -10.79
C ASP A 166 -11.62 -18.06 -9.78
N ILE A 167 -11.46 -18.32 -8.48
CA ILE A 167 -11.86 -17.37 -7.43
C ILE A 167 -10.96 -16.13 -7.48
N VAL A 168 -9.64 -16.31 -7.60
CA VAL A 168 -8.70 -15.18 -7.74
C VAL A 168 -9.05 -14.33 -8.96
N PHE A 169 -9.31 -14.97 -10.10
CA PHE A 169 -9.72 -14.29 -11.33
C PHE A 169 -11.01 -13.48 -11.12
N ASN A 170 -12.04 -14.08 -10.53
CA ASN A 170 -13.32 -13.41 -10.30
C ASN A 170 -13.19 -12.23 -9.33
N VAL A 171 -12.42 -12.38 -8.25
CA VAL A 171 -12.18 -11.31 -7.27
C VAL A 171 -11.46 -10.14 -7.92
N VAL A 172 -10.34 -10.40 -8.61
CA VAL A 172 -9.55 -9.34 -9.26
C VAL A 172 -10.36 -8.65 -10.36
N SER A 173 -11.14 -9.40 -11.13
CA SER A 173 -12.02 -8.85 -12.17
C SER A 173 -13.09 -7.93 -11.59
N ALA A 174 -13.76 -8.35 -10.51
CA ALA A 174 -14.78 -7.55 -9.85
C ALA A 174 -14.21 -6.25 -9.24
N ILE A 175 -13.03 -6.32 -8.60
CA ILE A 175 -12.34 -5.11 -8.10
C ILE A 175 -12.05 -4.15 -9.26
N ARG A 176 -11.49 -4.67 -10.36
CA ARG A 176 -11.13 -3.88 -11.53
C ARG A 176 -12.35 -3.23 -12.17
N GLU A 177 -13.44 -3.96 -12.35
CA GLU A 177 -14.69 -3.44 -12.92
C GLU A 177 -15.26 -2.31 -12.06
N ARG A 178 -15.35 -2.52 -10.75
CA ARG A 178 -15.95 -1.57 -9.82
C ARG A 178 -15.12 -0.31 -9.59
N CYS A 179 -13.79 -0.44 -9.55
CA CYS A 179 -12.88 0.68 -9.28
C CYS A 179 -12.44 1.41 -10.57
N GLY A 180 -13.04 1.09 -11.72
CA GLY A 180 -12.84 1.85 -12.96
C GLY A 180 -11.60 1.48 -13.76
N GLY A 181 -11.16 0.22 -13.69
CA GLY A 181 -10.08 -0.32 -14.51
C GLY A 181 -8.74 0.36 -14.24
N PHE A 182 -7.94 -0.20 -13.33
CA PHE A 182 -6.49 0.04 -13.36
C PHE A 182 -6.01 -0.22 -14.79
N ALA A 183 -5.58 0.83 -15.48
CA ALA A 183 -5.22 0.77 -16.88
C ALA A 183 -4.03 -0.19 -17.06
N GLY A 184 -4.27 -1.41 -17.52
CA GLY A 184 -3.21 -2.35 -17.88
C GLY A 184 -3.54 -3.81 -17.64
N ALA A 185 -4.47 -4.38 -18.40
CA ALA A 185 -4.44 -5.78 -18.83
C ALA A 185 -5.63 -6.02 -19.78
N ASN A 186 -5.42 -5.89 -21.09
CA ASN A 186 -6.24 -6.67 -22.01
C ASN A 186 -5.83 -8.12 -21.76
N LEU A 187 -6.71 -8.87 -21.09
CA LEU A 187 -6.65 -10.32 -21.14
C LEU A 187 -7.43 -10.67 -22.39
N ASP A 188 -6.70 -11.04 -23.43
CA ASP A 188 -7.25 -11.47 -24.70
C ASP A 188 -8.30 -12.56 -24.45
N GLN A 189 -9.55 -12.27 -24.82
CA GLN A 189 -10.57 -13.28 -24.96
C GLN A 189 -10.19 -14.12 -26.17
N GLU A 190 -9.55 -15.27 -25.95
CA GLU A 190 -9.53 -16.31 -26.97
C GLU A 190 -10.96 -16.79 -27.19
N SER A 191 -11.51 -16.39 -28.33
CA SER A 191 -12.75 -16.87 -28.88
C SER A 191 -12.65 -18.37 -29.15
N THR A 192 -13.27 -19.19 -28.31
CA THR A 192 -13.57 -20.58 -28.67
C THR A 192 -14.82 -20.60 -29.55
N SER A 193 -14.65 -20.25 -30.83
CA SER A 193 -15.58 -20.66 -31.88
C SER A 193 -15.30 -22.13 -32.23
N GLY A 194 -15.95 -23.04 -31.52
CA GLY A 194 -15.91 -24.48 -31.78
C GLY A 194 -17.28 -24.98 -32.25
N ALA A 195 -17.33 -25.44 -33.49
CA ALA A 195 -18.51 -25.77 -34.27
C ALA A 195 -19.45 -26.82 -33.65
N SER A 196 -20.75 -26.66 -33.94
CA SER A 196 -21.80 -27.66 -33.74
C SER A 196 -21.58 -28.86 -34.66
N PRO A 197 -21.77 -30.12 -34.21
CA PRO A 197 -21.75 -31.26 -35.11
C PRO A 197 -23.15 -31.45 -35.71
N SER A 198 -23.25 -31.29 -37.03
CA SER A 198 -24.37 -31.77 -37.83
C SER A 198 -24.05 -33.14 -38.42
N SER A 199 -24.73 -34.18 -37.93
CA SER A 199 -25.25 -35.33 -38.71
C SER A 199 -25.89 -36.33 -37.75
#